data_AF-A0A524GR77-F1
#
_entry.id   AF-A0A524GR77-F1
#
_cell.length_a   1.000
_cell.length_b   1.000
_cell.length_c   1.000
_cell.angle_alpha   90.00
_cell.angle_beta   90.00
_cell.angle_gamma   90.00
#
_symmetry.space_group_name_H-M   'P 1'
#
loop_
_entity.id
_entity.type
_entity.pdbx_description
1 polymer ?
#
loop_
_entity_poly.entity_id
_entity_poly.type
_entity_poly.pdbx_seq_one_letter_code
_entity_poly.pdbx_strand_id
1 'polypeptide(L)'
;SFVLDQTLLADVENNNSHQRIIRAAIAMAQGLDIEVTAEGVETVRQLEFLKSCNCNLAQGYLISRPMHAEKIAAILRSEIAGMSLLSRGMP
;
A
#
# COMPACT_ATOMS: atom_id res chain seq x y z
N SER A 1 -2.28 8.72 -11.30
CA SER A 1 -2.58 7.91 -10.11
C SER A 1 -2.98 8.83 -8.97
N PHE A 2 -3.81 8.34 -8.05
CA PHE A 2 -4.18 8.99 -6.81
C PHE A 2 -3.36 8.37 -5.68
N VAL A 3 -2.77 9.21 -4.82
CA VAL A 3 -1.99 8.74 -3.67
C VAL A 3 -2.80 8.97 -2.41
N LEU A 4 -3.04 7.90 -1.67
CA LEU A 4 -3.65 7.97 -0.35
C LEU A 4 -2.54 8.22 0.68
N ASP A 5 -2.59 9.40 1.29
CA ASP A 5 -1.57 9.86 2.23
C ASP A 5 -1.53 9.03 3.52
N GLN A 6 -0.31 8.80 4.01
CA GLN A 6 -0.06 8.00 5.22
C GLN A 6 -0.76 8.53 6.48
N THR A 7 -0.98 9.84 6.60
CA THR A 7 -1.63 10.43 7.78
C THR A 7 -3.10 10.01 7.89
N LEU A 8 -3.74 9.72 6.76
CA LEU A 8 -5.10 9.22 6.74
C LEU A 8 -5.13 7.72 7.13
N LEU A 9 -4.10 6.96 6.76
CA LEU A 9 -3.98 5.53 7.03
C LEU A 9 -3.50 5.22 8.47
N ALA A 10 -2.70 6.09 9.09
CA ALA A 10 -2.06 5.86 10.39
C ALA A 10 -3.06 5.39 11.48
N ASP A 11 -4.24 6.02 11.55
CA ASP A 11 -5.25 5.72 12.58
C ASP A 11 -6.40 4.83 12.10
N VAL A 12 -6.27 4.18 10.93
CA VAL A 12 -7.38 3.49 10.28
C VAL A 12 -7.98 2.35 11.12
N GLU A 13 -7.21 1.71 11.99
CA GLU A 13 -7.71 0.62 12.84
C GLU A 13 -8.74 1.08 13.88
N ASN A 14 -8.60 2.32 14.38
CA ASN A 14 -9.42 2.84 15.48
C ASN A 14 -10.27 4.06 15.11
N ASN A 15 -10.15 4.57 13.88
CA ASN A 15 -10.84 5.77 13.44
C ASN A 15 -11.85 5.49 12.32
N ASN A 16 -13.11 5.27 12.71
CA ASN A 16 -14.22 5.04 11.79
C ASN A 16 -14.43 6.17 10.77
N SER A 17 -14.04 7.40 11.10
CA SER A 17 -14.13 8.52 10.16
C SER A 17 -13.11 8.36 9.04
N HIS A 18 -11.86 8.05 9.38
CA HIS A 18 -10.81 7.79 8.40
C HIS A 18 -11.16 6.58 7.54
N GLN A 19 -11.68 5.49 8.13
CA GLN A 19 -12.13 4.33 7.36
C GLN A 19 -13.17 4.71 6.29
N ARG A 20 -14.16 5.55 6.64
CA ARG A 20 -15.16 6.03 5.67
C ARG A 20 -14.55 6.91 4.59
N ILE A 21 -13.66 7.83 4.95
CA ILE A 21 -12.99 8.72 3.99
C ILE A 21 -12.15 7.90 3.01
N ILE A 22 -11.35 6.96 3.50
CA ILE A 22 -10.51 6.10 2.65
C ILE A 22 -11.38 5.27 1.70
N ARG A 23 -12.45 4.64 2.20
CA ARG A 23 -13.39 3.88 1.36
C ARG A 23 -13.99 4.75 0.25
N ALA A 24 -14.44 5.95 0.59
CA ALA A 24 -15.03 6.88 -0.37
C ALA A 24 -14.00 7.36 -1.41
N ALA A 25 -12.78 7.71 -0.97
CA ALA A 25 -11.71 8.15 -1.85
C ALA A 25 -11.31 7.06 -2.86
N ILE A 26 -11.15 5.81 -2.40
CA ILE A 26 -10.84 4.67 -3.26
C ILE A 26 -11.98 4.38 -4.24
N ALA A 27 -13.23 4.35 -3.77
CA ALA A 27 -14.39 4.11 -4.63
C ALA A 27 -14.55 5.19 -5.70
N MET A 28 -14.31 6.45 -5.35
CA MET A 28 -14.31 7.56 -6.30
C MET A 28 -13.21 7.41 -7.36
N ALA A 29 -11.97 7.11 -6.94
CA ALA A 29 -10.87 6.90 -7.88
C ALA A 29 -11.15 5.73 -8.84
N GLN A 30 -11.71 4.63 -8.34
CA GLN A 30 -12.15 3.49 -9.16
C GLN A 30 -13.22 3.87 -10.17
N GLY A 31 -14.22 4.67 -9.76
CA GLY A 31 -15.26 5.16 -10.67
C GLY A 31 -14.74 6.11 -11.76
N LEU A 32 -13.51 6.58 -11.65
CA LEU A 32 -12.82 7.44 -12.61
C LEU A 32 -11.69 6.73 -13.35
N ASP A 33 -11.55 5.41 -13.20
CA ASP A 33 -10.44 4.60 -13.74
C ASP A 33 -9.05 5.12 -13.32
N ILE A 34 -8.94 5.67 -12.11
CA ILE A 34 -7.70 6.16 -11.52
C ILE A 34 -7.12 5.11 -10.57
N GLU A 35 -5.89 4.66 -10.86
CA GLU A 35 -5.14 3.78 -9.97
C GLU A 35 -4.78 4.47 -8.64
N VAL A 36 -4.96 3.74 -7.53
CA VAL A 36 -4.71 4.23 -6.17
C VAL A 36 -3.52 3.52 -5.55
N THR A 37 -2.54 4.32 -5.10
CA THR A 37 -1.41 3.85 -4.26
C THR A 37 -1.59 4.35 -2.84
N ALA A 38 -1.60 3.45 -1.86
CA ALA A 38 -1.59 3.82 -0.45
C ALA A 38 -0.17 3.92 0.09
N GLU A 39 0.18 5.07 0.66
CA GLU A 39 1.49 5.30 1.27
C GLU A 39 1.45 5.13 2.80
N GLY A 40 2.60 4.77 3.37
CA GLY A 40 2.77 4.59 4.81
C GLY A 40 2.13 3.32 5.38
N VAL A 41 2.06 2.23 4.61
CA VAL A 41 1.59 0.94 5.13
C VAL A 41 2.65 0.33 6.07
N GLU A 42 2.33 0.24 7.36
CA GLU A 42 3.22 -0.25 8.42
C GLU A 42 2.74 -1.55 9.06
N THR A 43 1.43 -1.84 9.02
CA THR A 43 0.86 -3.04 9.65
C THR A 43 0.11 -3.93 8.66
N VAL A 44 0.09 -5.24 8.92
CA VAL A 44 -0.68 -6.21 8.12
C VAL A 44 -2.18 -5.85 8.12
N ARG A 45 -2.69 -5.31 9.23
CA ARG A 45 -4.09 -4.89 9.34
C ARG A 45 -4.42 -3.69 8.44
N GLN A 46 -3.53 -2.70 8.34
CA GLN A 46 -3.67 -1.61 7.38
C GLN A 46 -3.73 -2.15 5.94
N LEU A 47 -2.84 -3.09 5.60
CA LEU A 47 -2.81 -3.73 4.29
C LEU A 47 -4.10 -4.53 4.01
N GLU A 48 -4.58 -5.33 4.96
CA GLU A 48 -5.85 -6.06 4.86
C GLU A 48 -7.05 -5.13 4.69
N PHE A 49 -7.07 -4.00 5.42
CA PHE A 49 -8.09 -2.97 5.25
C PHE A 49 -8.07 -2.37 3.84
N LEU A 50 -6.90 -2.01 3.32
CA LEU A 50 -6.73 -1.49 1.96
C LEU A 50 -7.18 -2.49 0.90
N LYS A 51 -6.82 -3.77 1.06
CA LYS A 51 -7.30 -4.87 0.22
C LYS A 51 -8.82 -4.99 0.25
N SER A 52 -9.45 -4.86 1.43
CA SER A 52 -10.92 -4.87 1.56
C SER A 52 -11.61 -3.70 0.84
N CYS A 53 -10.85 -2.66 0.48
CA CYS A 53 -11.31 -1.51 -0.30
C CYS A 53 -10.95 -1.64 -1.79
N ASN A 54 -10.38 -2.76 -2.25
CA ASN A 54 -9.85 -2.96 -3.59
C ASN A 54 -8.71 -1.97 -3.97
N CYS A 55 -7.90 -1.55 -3.00
CA CYS A 55 -6.65 -0.83 -3.25
C CYS A 55 -5.50 -1.84 -3.36
N ASN A 56 -4.93 -1.96 -4.56
CA ASN A 56 -3.98 -3.02 -4.90
C ASN A 56 -2.51 -2.55 -4.93
N LEU A 57 -2.26 -1.24 -4.85
CA LEU A 57 -0.91 -0.69 -4.75
C LEU A 57 -0.68 -0.11 -3.37
N ALA A 58 0.45 -0.47 -2.78
CA ALA A 58 0.85 -0.06 -1.45
C ALA A 58 2.35 0.22 -1.39
N GLN A 59 2.72 1.24 -0.62
CA GLN A 59 4.08 1.55 -0.22
C GLN A 59 4.11 1.74 1.29
N GLY A 60 5.12 1.17 1.95
CA GLY A 60 5.36 1.44 3.35
C GLY A 60 6.37 0.49 3.98
N TYR A 61 6.71 0.74 5.23
CA TYR A 61 7.75 0.01 5.96
C TYR A 61 7.40 -1.46 6.21
N LEU A 62 6.12 -1.85 6.13
CA LEU A 62 5.72 -3.25 6.11
C LEU A 62 6.35 -4.01 4.94
N ILE A 63 6.43 -3.35 3.77
CA ILE A 63 6.95 -3.94 2.52
C ILE A 63 8.47 -3.78 2.48
N SER A 64 8.94 -2.53 2.60
CA SER A 64 10.36 -2.23 2.67
C SER A 64 10.61 -0.80 3.15
N ARG A 65 11.79 -0.58 3.73
CA ARG A 65 12.29 0.77 4.01
C ARG A 65 12.90 1.40 2.75
N PRO A 66 12.92 2.74 2.63
CA PRO A 66 13.71 3.44 1.64
C PRO A 66 15.15 2.93 1.64
N MET A 67 15.69 2.71 0.45
CA MET A 67 17.01 2.12 0.28
C MET A 67 17.71 2.74 -0.93
N HIS A 68 19.03 2.63 -0.97
CA HIS A 68 19.81 3.10 -2.12
C HIS A 68 19.50 2.30 -3.38
N ALA A 69 19.66 2.95 -4.54
CA ALA A 69 19.33 2.38 -5.84
C ALA A 69 20.05 1.06 -6.12
N GLU A 70 21.29 0.91 -5.65
CA GLU A 70 22.08 -0.31 -5.82
C GLU A 70 21.42 -1.52 -5.15
N LYS A 71 20.78 -1.31 -3.99
CA LYS A 71 20.04 -2.37 -3.28
C LYS A 71 18.78 -2.78 -4.03
N ILE A 72 18.02 -1.81 -4.55
CA ILE A 72 16.85 -2.09 -5.40
C ILE A 72 17.29 -2.86 -6.65
N ALA A 73 18.36 -2.41 -7.30
CA ALA A 73 18.85 -3.06 -8.50
C ALA A 73 19.33 -4.49 -8.24
N ALA A 74 19.95 -4.76 -7.08
CA ALA A 74 20.33 -6.12 -6.67
C ALA A 74 19.10 -7.01 -6.40
N ILE A 75 18.08 -6.47 -5.75
CA ILE A 75 16.78 -7.12 -5.53
C ILE A 75 16.13 -7.51 -6.85
N LEU A 76 16.03 -6.57 -7.80
CA LEU A 76 15.35 -6.77 -9.08
C LEU A 76 16.08 -7.79 -9.96
N ARG A 77 17.41 -7.89 -9.84
CA ARG A 77 18.23 -8.86 -10.56
C ARG A 77 18.21 -10.28 -9.97
N SER A 78 17.74 -10.45 -8.74
CA SER A 78 17.67 -11.76 -8.09
C SER A 78 16.32 -12.42 -8.37
N GLU A 79 16.31 -13.50 -9.14
CA GLU A 79 15.10 -14.24 -9.54
C GLU A 79 14.25 -14.70 -8.34
N ILE A 80 14.89 -15.00 -7.20
CA ILE A 80 14.24 -15.45 -5.97
C ILE A 80 13.80 -14.26 -5.09
N ALA A 81 14.57 -13.17 -5.06
CA ALA A 81 14.27 -12.02 -4.21
C ALA A 81 13.17 -11.13 -4.78
N GLY A 82 13.08 -11.00 -6.12
CA GLY A 82 11.97 -10.31 -6.79
C GLY A 82 10.63 -10.93 -6.40
N MET A 83 10.53 -12.26 -6.43
CA MET A 83 9.35 -13.00 -5.96
C MET A 83 9.14 -12.90 -4.45
N SER A 84 10.20 -12.96 -3.63
CA SER A 84 10.07 -12.86 -2.16
C SER A 84 9.63 -11.49 -1.65
N LEU A 85 9.95 -10.40 -2.35
CA LEU A 85 9.45 -9.05 -2.02
C LEU A 85 8.00 -8.87 -2.45
N LEU A 86 7.62 -9.45 -3.60
CA LEU A 86 6.23 -9.48 -4.06
C LEU A 86 5.35 -10.36 -3.14
N SER A 87 5.89 -11.47 -2.62
CA SER A 87 5.14 -12.42 -1.78
C SER A 87 5.01 -12.02 -0.31
N ARG A 88 5.79 -11.04 0.19
CA ARG A 88 5.73 -10.58 1.58
C ARG A 88 4.65 -9.51 1.83
N GLY A 89 3.94 -9.07 0.79
CA GLY A 89 2.87 -8.07 0.86
C GLY A 89 1.56 -8.48 0.17
N MET A 90 1.42 -9.72 -0.30
CA MET A 90 0.16 -10.23 -0.85
C MET A 90 -0.07 -11.70 -0.46
N PRO A 91 -1.16 -12.03 0.25
CA PRO A 91 -1.97 -13.17 -0.15
C PRO A 91 -2.60 -12.91 -1.52
#